data_AF-A0A3C0WZF9-F1
#
_entry.id   AF-A0A3C0WZF9-F1
#
_cell.length_a   1.000
_cell.length_b   1.000
_cell.length_c   1.000
_cell.angle_alpha   90.00
_cell.angle_beta   90.00
_cell.angle_gamma   90.00
#
_symmetry.space_group_name_H-M   'P 1'
#
loop_
_entity.id
_entity.type
_entity.pdbx_description
1 polymer ?
#
loop_
_entity_poly.entity_id
_entity_poly.type
_entity_poly.pdbx_seq_one_letter_code
_entity_poly.pdbx_strand_id
1 'polypeptide(L)'
;KLIETGMRYLPEGERMKNAFKDTIAWWNETEDYIRVREKILEKYSVENWTDVTINLSFILLALLSCENSFDKAICHAVNMGHDADCTGATVGALFGIINPDGIGERWTRPIGNSLVLSCNMTNMTAAASIDDFCDEIAFCCEKIQEYYHSAVSFEGLPADRKQYAMPEPRAAASDDIPYEQSEALITDEPLEVRVIYPEAVAYMPGGENKFTVHLINNGDKPMSGSFSIGTSQNVICEPRGFSYSLKPYEEEKFTFSVEKPLCRVRINVNKVVLAFITNGLKWSCSFGFPDARVYHVENLDTGEKYDVNVPGSAFTVPAGRYRYTLNFKLAAMREIRLSHNGKARMTVYLNGERITEREADMKYVPAFHRGSVTKVTPKREHNVLEIEFNNDREREAFIEFGSVGDCGIWLTDVECEK
;
A
#
# COMPACT_ATOMS: atom_id res chain seq x y z
N LYS A 1 7.28 14.79 29.41
CA LYS A 1 8.03 13.51 29.40
C LYS A 1 7.69 12.63 28.19
N LEU A 2 6.42 12.24 27.98
CA LEU A 2 6.03 11.41 26.82
C LEU A 2 6.44 12.03 25.48
N ILE A 3 5.96 13.25 25.20
CA ILE A 3 6.27 13.99 23.96
C ILE A 3 7.78 14.14 23.77
N GLU A 4 8.49 14.57 24.82
CA GLU A 4 9.94 14.73 24.79
C GLU A 4 10.68 13.42 24.48
N THR A 5 10.21 12.30 25.04
CA THR A 5 10.79 10.97 24.78
C THR A 5 10.54 10.54 23.35
N GLY A 6 9.29 10.67 22.86
CA GLY A 6 8.94 10.35 21.47
C GLY A 6 9.73 11.16 20.45
N MET A 7 9.97 12.45 20.70
CA MET A 7 10.77 13.33 19.84
C MET A 7 12.22 12.86 19.64
N ARG A 8 12.78 12.03 20.53
CA ARG A 8 14.14 11.48 20.42
C ARG A 8 14.25 10.37 19.37
N TYR A 9 13.14 9.71 19.05
CA TYR A 9 13.09 8.65 18.03
C TYR A 9 12.87 9.20 16.62
N LEU A 10 12.55 10.49 16.48
CA LEU A 10 12.38 11.10 15.17
C LEU A 10 13.73 11.50 14.56
N PRO A 11 14.04 11.11 13.32
CA PRO A 11 15.26 11.54 12.62
C PRO A 11 15.32 13.07 12.45
N GLU A 12 16.52 13.65 12.62
CA GLU A 12 16.71 15.10 12.49
C GLU A 12 16.53 15.57 11.05
N GLY A 13 16.01 16.80 10.88
CA GLY A 13 15.80 17.42 9.57
C GLY A 13 14.58 16.92 8.81
N GLU A 14 14.00 15.79 9.20
CA GLU A 14 12.86 15.18 8.50
C GLU A 14 11.55 15.94 8.66
N ARG A 15 10.68 15.83 7.63
CA ARG A 15 9.40 16.55 7.54
C ARG A 15 8.55 16.38 8.80
N MET A 16 8.47 15.17 9.33
CA MET A 16 7.68 14.86 10.54
C MET A 16 8.24 15.55 11.79
N LYS A 17 9.56 15.51 12.01
CA LYS A 17 10.18 16.14 13.18
C LYS A 17 10.02 17.65 13.14
N ASN A 18 10.15 18.26 11.96
CA ASN A 18 9.92 19.68 11.77
C ASN A 18 8.46 20.06 12.07
N ALA A 19 7.49 19.26 11.59
CA ALA A 19 6.08 19.50 11.88
C ALA A 19 5.74 19.43 13.37
N PHE A 20 6.37 18.52 14.11
CA PHE A 20 6.19 18.43 15.56
C PHE A 20 6.81 19.62 16.30
N LYS A 21 8.03 20.03 15.92
CA LYS A 21 8.69 21.22 16.48
C LYS A 21 7.83 22.47 16.26
N ASP A 22 7.32 22.64 15.04
CA ASP A 22 6.45 23.76 14.69
C ASP A 22 5.12 23.71 15.42
N THR A 23 4.48 22.54 15.52
CA THR A 23 3.22 22.36 16.27
C THR A 23 3.38 22.77 17.73
N ILE A 24 4.48 22.36 18.38
CA ILE A 24 4.79 22.75 19.77
C ILE A 24 5.04 24.26 19.86
N ALA A 25 5.82 24.83 18.94
CA ALA A 25 6.13 26.25 18.93
C ALA A 25 4.88 27.11 18.73
N TRP A 26 4.02 26.74 17.76
CA TRP A 26 2.77 27.43 17.49
C TRP A 26 1.77 27.29 18.63
N TRP A 27 1.71 26.13 19.29
CA TRP A 27 0.88 25.96 20.49
C TRP A 27 1.33 26.90 21.62
N ASN A 28 2.63 26.98 21.90
CA ASN A 28 3.18 27.88 22.92
C ASN A 28 2.99 29.37 22.58
N GLU A 29 2.80 29.71 21.30
CA GLU A 29 2.55 31.08 20.83
C GLU A 29 1.07 31.47 20.95
N THR A 30 0.15 30.56 20.58
CA THR A 30 -1.27 30.91 20.40
C THR A 30 -2.21 30.34 21.44
N GLU A 31 -1.89 29.17 22.03
CA GLU A 31 -2.80 28.38 22.89
C GLU A 31 -4.20 28.14 22.28
N ASP A 32 -4.30 28.23 20.95
CA ASP A 32 -5.51 28.03 20.16
C ASP A 32 -5.28 26.89 19.17
N TYR A 33 -5.86 25.72 19.46
CA TYR A 33 -5.66 24.53 18.65
C TYR A 33 -6.25 24.66 17.23
N ILE A 34 -7.30 25.49 17.03
CA ILE A 34 -7.84 25.74 15.69
C ILE A 34 -6.82 26.54 14.89
N ARG A 35 -6.21 27.56 15.50
CA ARG A 35 -5.17 28.36 14.83
C ARG A 35 -3.93 27.54 14.52
N VAL A 36 -3.50 26.66 15.42
CA VAL A 36 -2.36 25.76 15.16
C VAL A 36 -2.70 24.76 14.05
N ARG A 37 -3.92 24.20 14.04
CA ARG A 37 -4.40 23.33 12.96
C ARG A 37 -4.32 24.02 11.59
N GLU A 38 -4.74 25.28 11.50
CA GLU A 38 -4.62 26.06 10.27
C GLU A 38 -3.16 26.20 9.82
N LYS A 39 -2.24 26.54 10.73
CA LYS A 39 -0.80 26.63 10.43
C LYS A 39 -0.22 25.29 9.97
N ILE A 40 -0.63 24.16 10.59
CA ILE A 40 -0.23 22.81 10.17
C ILE A 40 -0.67 22.56 8.72
N LEU A 41 -1.93 22.83 8.39
CA LEU A 41 -2.45 22.60 7.04
C LEU A 41 -1.85 23.56 6.01
N GLU A 42 -1.59 24.81 6.38
CA GLU A 42 -0.94 25.78 5.50
C GLU A 42 0.47 25.33 5.11
N LYS A 43 1.26 24.85 6.08
CA LYS A 43 2.68 24.51 5.86
C LYS A 43 2.91 23.08 5.37
N TYR A 44 2.11 22.13 5.85
CA TYR A 44 2.38 20.69 5.66
C TYR A 44 1.33 19.97 4.83
N SER A 45 0.30 20.65 4.30
CA SER A 45 -0.73 19.96 3.50
C SER A 45 -0.15 19.19 2.32
N VAL A 46 -0.69 17.99 2.13
CA VAL A 46 -0.53 17.17 0.94
C VAL A 46 -1.91 16.71 0.50
N GLU A 47 -2.02 16.16 -0.70
CA GLU A 47 -3.31 15.69 -1.21
C GLU A 47 -3.87 14.50 -0.42
N ASN A 48 -2.98 13.67 0.12
CA ASN A 48 -3.37 12.53 0.93
C ASN A 48 -3.83 12.98 2.32
N TRP A 49 -5.12 12.82 2.62
CA TRP A 49 -5.66 13.18 3.92
C TRP A 49 -5.21 12.21 5.04
N THR A 50 -4.74 11.00 4.71
CA THR A 50 -4.12 10.05 5.68
C THR A 50 -2.62 10.28 5.86
N ASP A 51 -2.09 11.46 5.45
CA ASP A 51 -0.68 11.78 5.62
C ASP A 51 -0.24 11.68 7.09
N VAL A 52 0.78 10.86 7.32
CA VAL A 52 1.27 10.56 8.66
C VAL A 52 1.79 11.79 9.39
N THR A 53 2.40 12.75 8.69
CA THR A 53 2.95 13.95 9.34
C THR A 53 1.85 14.87 9.84
N ILE A 54 0.80 15.08 9.05
CA ILE A 54 -0.37 15.89 9.45
C ILE A 54 -1.11 15.22 10.60
N ASN A 55 -1.49 13.94 10.44
CA ASN A 55 -2.32 13.25 11.43
C ASN A 55 -1.60 13.04 12.77
N LEU A 56 -0.30 12.73 12.76
CA LEU A 56 0.47 12.66 14.02
C LEU A 56 0.68 14.04 14.66
N SER A 57 0.81 15.12 13.87
CA SER A 57 0.82 16.49 14.41
C SER A 57 -0.51 16.85 15.07
N PHE A 58 -1.64 16.35 14.55
CA PHE A 58 -2.95 16.51 15.19
C PHE A 58 -3.07 15.74 16.50
N ILE A 59 -2.56 14.50 16.56
CA ILE A 59 -2.47 13.74 17.82
C ILE A 59 -1.62 14.53 18.83
N LEU A 60 -0.45 15.03 18.43
CA LEU A 60 0.40 15.85 19.29
C LEU A 60 -0.33 17.11 19.79
N LEU A 61 -1.00 17.84 18.91
CA LEU A 61 -1.75 19.04 19.26
C LEU A 61 -2.91 18.73 20.22
N ALA A 62 -3.60 17.60 20.05
CA ALA A 62 -4.63 17.14 20.98
C ALA A 62 -4.04 16.91 22.37
N LEU A 63 -2.89 16.25 22.46
CA LEU A 63 -2.19 16.03 23.73
C LEU A 63 -1.74 17.35 24.39
N LEU A 64 -1.27 18.32 23.61
CA LEU A 64 -0.85 19.63 24.11
C LEU A 64 -2.03 20.47 24.63
N SER A 65 -3.17 20.42 23.94
CA SER A 65 -4.33 21.28 24.18
C SER A 65 -5.39 20.68 25.12
N CYS A 66 -5.22 19.44 25.57
CA CYS A 66 -6.24 18.73 26.33
C CYS A 66 -6.27 19.02 27.84
N GLU A 67 -5.25 19.68 28.40
CA GLU A 67 -5.13 19.91 29.86
C GLU A 67 -5.26 18.60 30.68
N ASN A 68 -4.74 17.48 30.16
CA ASN A 68 -4.88 16.12 30.72
C ASN A 68 -6.33 15.61 30.82
N SER A 69 -7.28 16.23 30.12
CA SER A 69 -8.67 15.77 30.03
C SER A 69 -8.88 14.88 28.82
N PHE A 70 -9.31 13.62 29.04
CA PHE A 70 -9.69 12.71 27.97
C PHE A 70 -10.74 13.33 27.03
N ASP A 71 -11.72 14.00 27.63
CA ASP A 71 -12.81 14.67 26.94
C ASP A 71 -12.33 15.71 25.93
N LYS A 72 -11.39 16.57 26.35
CA LYS A 72 -10.79 17.58 25.47
C LYS A 72 -9.91 16.90 24.43
N ALA A 73 -9.11 15.91 24.84
CA ALA A 73 -8.19 15.21 23.94
C ALA A 73 -8.92 14.56 22.76
N ILE A 74 -9.95 13.75 23.05
CA ILE A 74 -10.71 13.03 22.01
C ILE A 74 -11.50 14.00 21.13
N CYS A 75 -12.12 15.03 21.72
CA CYS A 75 -12.84 16.05 20.95
C CYS A 75 -11.91 16.85 20.06
N HIS A 76 -10.74 17.29 20.55
CA HIS A 76 -9.78 18.04 19.75
C HIS A 76 -9.24 17.17 18.60
N ALA A 77 -8.85 15.92 18.88
CA ALA A 77 -8.36 14.98 17.86
C ALA A 77 -9.37 14.80 16.71
N VAL A 78 -10.62 14.48 17.03
CA VAL A 78 -11.67 14.25 16.02
C VAL A 78 -12.05 15.54 15.28
N ASN A 79 -12.12 16.69 15.98
CA ASN A 79 -12.46 17.98 15.35
C ASN A 79 -11.34 18.55 14.47
N MET A 80 -10.11 18.01 14.54
CA MET A 80 -9.07 18.36 13.57
C MET A 80 -9.35 17.78 12.17
N GLY A 81 -10.28 16.82 12.04
CA GLY A 81 -10.66 16.22 10.76
C GLY A 81 -9.55 15.34 10.19
N HIS A 82 -9.47 15.24 8.86
CA HIS A 82 -8.56 14.30 8.19
C HIS A 82 -8.85 12.85 8.63
N ASP A 83 -7.86 12.13 9.15
CA ASP A 83 -7.97 10.73 9.57
C ASP A 83 -8.49 10.66 11.01
N ALA A 84 -9.72 11.15 11.19
CA ALA A 84 -10.31 11.43 12.51
C ALA A 84 -10.53 10.15 13.33
N ASP A 85 -10.84 9.02 12.68
CA ASP A 85 -10.96 7.72 13.32
C ASP A 85 -9.60 7.22 13.81
N CYS A 86 -8.54 7.29 12.98
CA CYS A 86 -7.18 6.90 13.36
C CYS A 86 -6.61 7.77 14.49
N THR A 87 -6.71 9.09 14.34
CA THR A 87 -6.21 10.06 15.33
C THR A 87 -6.96 9.97 16.64
N GLY A 88 -8.29 9.86 16.60
CA GLY A 88 -9.13 9.63 17.77
C GLY A 88 -8.80 8.32 18.48
N ALA A 89 -8.68 7.21 17.74
CA ALA A 89 -8.31 5.91 18.29
C ALA A 89 -6.93 5.95 18.95
N THR A 90 -5.95 6.60 18.32
CA THR A 90 -4.58 6.72 18.86
C THR A 90 -4.55 7.54 20.14
N VAL A 91 -5.21 8.70 20.18
CA VAL A 91 -5.32 9.51 21.41
C VAL A 91 -6.05 8.73 22.50
N GLY A 92 -7.12 8.01 22.16
CA GLY A 92 -7.86 7.16 23.08
C GLY A 92 -6.99 6.07 23.71
N ALA A 93 -6.21 5.35 22.89
CA ALA A 93 -5.29 4.32 23.34
C ALA A 93 -4.20 4.89 24.27
N LEU A 94 -3.60 6.04 23.93
CA LEU A 94 -2.60 6.70 24.78
C LEU A 94 -3.18 7.05 26.16
N PHE A 95 -4.40 7.59 26.22
CA PHE A 95 -5.06 7.86 27.49
C PHE A 95 -5.42 6.59 28.26
N GLY A 96 -5.88 5.54 27.56
CA GLY A 96 -6.14 4.23 28.18
C GLY A 96 -4.90 3.63 28.85
N ILE A 97 -3.71 3.91 28.32
CA ILE A 97 -2.43 3.49 28.91
C ILE A 97 -2.01 4.40 30.07
N ILE A 98 -2.10 5.72 29.89
CA ILE A 98 -1.56 6.71 30.85
C ILE A 98 -2.46 6.89 32.07
N ASN A 99 -3.77 6.90 31.86
CA ASN A 99 -4.78 7.17 32.88
C ASN A 99 -6.12 6.51 32.49
N PRO A 100 -6.24 5.18 32.60
CA PRO A 100 -7.46 4.46 32.23
C PRO A 100 -8.70 4.97 32.97
N ASP A 101 -8.56 5.28 34.27
CA ASP A 101 -9.64 5.84 35.10
C ASP A 101 -10.07 7.25 34.67
N GLY A 102 -9.30 7.91 33.80
CA GLY A 102 -9.63 9.20 33.20
C GLY A 102 -10.67 9.12 32.08
N ILE A 103 -11.02 7.93 31.60
CA ILE A 103 -12.02 7.72 30.55
C ILE A 103 -13.41 7.58 31.20
N GLY A 104 -14.17 8.67 31.20
CA GLY A 104 -15.48 8.71 31.86
C GLY A 104 -16.56 7.83 31.20
N GLU A 105 -17.55 7.40 32.00
CA GLU A 105 -18.66 6.52 31.57
C GLU A 105 -19.43 7.03 30.35
N ARG A 106 -19.47 8.34 30.13
CA ARG A 106 -20.15 8.90 28.95
C ARG A 106 -19.55 8.43 27.62
N TRP A 107 -18.29 8.01 27.63
CA TRP A 107 -17.58 7.48 26.46
C TRP A 107 -17.59 5.96 26.43
N THR A 108 -17.41 5.29 27.57
CA THR A 108 -17.38 3.82 27.63
C THR A 108 -18.77 3.20 27.51
N ARG A 109 -19.80 3.80 28.12
CA ARG A 109 -21.17 3.25 28.13
C ARG A 109 -21.80 3.11 26.73
N PRO A 110 -21.65 4.07 25.78
CA PRO A 110 -22.17 3.89 24.42
C PRO A 110 -21.45 2.82 23.61
N ILE A 111 -20.16 2.61 23.85
CA ILE A 111 -19.33 1.61 23.16
C ILE A 111 -19.64 0.21 23.71
N GLY A 112 -19.76 0.11 25.04
CA GLY A 112 -19.92 -1.16 25.73
C GLY A 112 -18.63 -1.99 25.72
N ASN A 113 -18.78 -3.31 25.76
CA ASN A 113 -17.66 -4.26 25.80
C ASN A 113 -17.63 -5.21 24.59
N SER A 114 -18.39 -4.90 23.54
CA SER A 114 -18.50 -5.78 22.37
C SER A 114 -17.37 -5.49 21.38
N LEU A 115 -16.67 -6.53 20.92
CA LEU A 115 -15.74 -6.44 19.80
C LEU A 115 -16.45 -6.90 18.52
N VAL A 116 -16.59 -6.00 17.54
CA VAL A 116 -17.28 -6.30 16.27
C VAL A 116 -16.28 -6.25 15.13
N LEU A 117 -16.13 -7.39 14.43
CA LEU A 117 -15.33 -7.44 13.22
C LEU A 117 -16.11 -6.83 12.06
N SER A 118 -15.42 -6.01 11.25
CA SER A 118 -15.99 -5.55 9.99
C SER A 118 -16.19 -6.73 9.02
N CYS A 119 -17.10 -6.59 8.06
CA CYS A 119 -17.33 -7.61 7.03
C CYS A 119 -16.09 -7.90 6.16
N ASN A 120 -15.08 -7.03 6.20
CA ASN A 120 -13.83 -7.18 5.45
C ASN A 120 -12.79 -8.04 6.17
N MET A 121 -13.00 -8.34 7.46
CA MET A 121 -12.15 -9.22 8.24
C MET A 121 -12.63 -10.67 8.05
N THR A 122 -11.86 -11.46 7.31
CA THR A 122 -12.22 -12.85 6.96
C THR A 122 -11.24 -13.84 7.59
N ASN A 123 -11.66 -15.09 7.79
CA ASN A 123 -10.88 -16.15 8.44
C ASN A 123 -10.38 -15.78 9.85
N MET A 124 -11.14 -14.95 10.57
CA MET A 124 -10.86 -14.57 11.96
C MET A 124 -12.11 -14.78 12.81
N THR A 125 -11.93 -15.24 14.04
CA THR A 125 -12.98 -15.27 15.05
C THR A 125 -12.82 -14.03 15.93
N ALA A 126 -13.90 -13.30 16.16
CA ALA A 126 -13.88 -12.18 17.09
C ALA A 126 -13.68 -12.72 18.52
N ALA A 127 -12.84 -12.07 19.32
CA ALA A 127 -12.83 -12.28 20.76
C ALA A 127 -14.22 -12.00 21.34
N ALA A 128 -14.55 -12.62 22.48
CA ALA A 128 -15.90 -12.53 23.05
C ALA A 128 -16.26 -11.10 23.49
N SER A 129 -15.25 -10.31 23.88
CA SER A 129 -15.39 -8.92 24.33
C SER A 129 -14.09 -8.15 24.10
N ILE A 130 -14.10 -6.84 24.36
CA ILE A 130 -12.88 -6.03 24.39
C ILE A 130 -11.95 -6.53 25.49
N ASP A 131 -12.47 -6.85 26.67
CA ASP A 131 -11.66 -7.41 27.77
C ASP A 131 -10.99 -8.74 27.38
N ASP A 132 -11.72 -9.65 26.72
CA ASP A 132 -11.18 -10.93 26.26
C ASP A 132 -10.09 -10.76 25.22
N PHE A 133 -10.22 -9.73 24.36
CA PHE A 133 -9.18 -9.37 23.41
C PHE A 133 -7.95 -8.75 24.09
N CYS A 134 -8.14 -7.96 25.13
CA CYS A 134 -7.04 -7.42 25.94
C CYS A 134 -6.27 -8.55 26.65
N ASP A 135 -6.96 -9.56 27.19
CA ASP A 135 -6.34 -10.76 27.76
C ASP A 135 -5.50 -11.51 26.71
N GLU A 136 -6.03 -11.65 25.49
CA GLU A 136 -5.33 -12.29 24.36
C GLU A 136 -4.06 -11.51 23.97
N ILE A 137 -4.14 -10.18 23.87
CA ILE A 137 -2.99 -9.31 23.60
C ILE A 137 -1.94 -9.42 24.72
N ALA A 138 -2.36 -9.42 25.99
CA ALA A 138 -1.45 -9.53 27.13
C ALA A 138 -0.70 -10.87 27.11
N PHE A 139 -1.41 -11.97 26.84
CA PHE A 139 -0.82 -13.30 26.67
C PHE A 139 0.16 -13.35 25.49
N CYS A 140 -0.21 -12.75 24.35
CA CYS A 140 0.67 -12.62 23.19
C CYS A 140 1.97 -11.88 23.55
N CYS A 141 1.87 -10.74 24.22
CA CYS A 141 3.02 -9.95 24.65
C CYS A 141 3.96 -10.73 25.58
N GLU A 142 3.42 -11.52 26.53
CA GLU A 142 4.23 -12.41 27.39
C GLU A 142 5.06 -13.40 26.54
N LYS A 143 4.42 -14.06 25.57
CA LYS A 143 5.07 -15.07 24.72
C LYS A 143 6.14 -14.45 23.82
N ILE A 144 5.87 -13.27 23.26
CA ILE A 144 6.83 -12.51 22.46
C ILE A 144 8.03 -12.09 23.31
N GLN A 145 7.81 -11.59 24.53
CA GLN A 145 8.89 -11.20 25.44
C GLN A 145 9.78 -12.39 25.83
N GLU A 146 9.19 -13.55 26.11
CA GLU A 146 9.89 -14.80 26.41
C GLU A 146 10.75 -15.25 25.22
N TYR A 147 10.17 -15.26 24.02
CA TYR A 147 10.81 -15.75 22.81
C TYR A 147 11.97 -14.85 22.34
N TYR A 148 11.76 -13.53 22.26
CA TYR A 148 12.80 -12.59 21.81
C TYR A 148 13.73 -12.12 22.93
N HIS A 149 13.59 -12.67 24.15
CA HIS A 149 14.36 -12.26 25.33
C HIS A 149 14.37 -10.75 25.54
N SER A 150 13.17 -10.15 25.49
CA SER A 150 13.00 -8.70 25.58
C SER A 150 13.62 -8.13 26.86
N ALA A 151 14.18 -6.92 26.76
CA ALA A 151 14.70 -6.18 27.91
C ALA A 151 13.61 -5.72 28.89
N VAL A 152 12.33 -5.86 28.51
CA VAL A 152 11.17 -5.55 29.33
C VAL A 152 10.30 -6.80 29.49
N SER A 153 9.81 -7.03 30.70
CA SER A 153 8.91 -8.14 31.04
C SER A 153 7.76 -7.66 31.92
N PHE A 154 6.61 -8.32 31.84
CA PHE A 154 5.54 -8.11 32.82
C PHE A 154 5.93 -8.63 34.20
N GLU A 155 5.60 -7.87 35.24
CA GLU A 155 5.69 -8.30 36.64
C GLU A 155 4.29 -8.63 37.19
N GLY A 156 4.19 -9.65 38.05
CA GLY A 156 2.96 -9.94 38.78
C GLY A 156 1.79 -10.47 37.94
N LEU A 157 2.07 -11.27 36.90
CA LEU A 157 1.03 -11.88 36.07
C LEU A 157 0.06 -12.74 36.90
N PRO A 158 -1.27 -12.65 36.66
CA PRO A 158 -2.25 -13.50 37.33
C PRO A 158 -1.99 -15.00 37.07
N ALA A 159 -2.09 -15.81 38.13
CA ALA A 159 -1.88 -17.26 38.04
C ALA A 159 -2.98 -17.97 37.24
N ASP A 160 -4.18 -17.40 37.22
CA ASP A 160 -5.40 -17.88 36.57
C ASP A 160 -5.69 -17.20 35.23
N ARG A 161 -4.72 -16.46 34.67
CA ARG A 161 -4.86 -15.82 33.36
C ARG A 161 -5.19 -16.84 32.27
N LYS A 162 -5.99 -16.42 31.30
CA LYS A 162 -6.38 -17.24 30.15
C LYS A 162 -5.16 -17.60 29.30
N GLN A 163 -5.24 -18.75 28.64
CA GLN A 163 -4.26 -19.20 27.67
C GLN A 163 -4.88 -19.21 26.28
N TYR A 164 -4.10 -18.78 25.30
CA TYR A 164 -4.54 -18.67 23.91
C TYR A 164 -3.64 -19.51 23.01
N ALA A 165 -4.20 -20.05 21.93
CA ALA A 165 -3.42 -20.71 20.90
C ALA A 165 -2.76 -19.62 20.04
N MET A 166 -1.43 -19.56 20.05
CA MET A 166 -0.66 -18.60 19.27
C MET A 166 0.21 -19.33 18.25
N PRO A 167 0.39 -18.78 17.04
CA PRO A 167 1.43 -19.26 16.14
C PRO A 167 2.80 -19.07 16.80
N GLU A 168 3.73 -19.98 16.52
CA GLU A 168 5.12 -19.84 16.96
C GLU A 168 5.67 -18.49 16.46
N PRO A 169 6.36 -17.71 17.31
CA PRO A 169 7.00 -16.48 16.90
C PRO A 169 8.02 -16.77 15.78
N ARG A 170 8.07 -15.89 14.78
CA ARG A 170 9.05 -16.02 13.70
C ARG A 170 10.40 -15.48 14.15
N ALA A 171 11.51 -15.96 13.60
CA ALA A 171 12.78 -15.26 13.76
C ALA A 171 12.60 -13.78 13.36
N ALA A 172 13.19 -12.85 14.10
CA ALA A 172 13.15 -11.45 13.71
C ALA A 172 13.74 -11.34 12.30
N ALA A 173 12.99 -10.75 11.36
CA ALA A 173 13.57 -10.35 10.09
C ALA A 173 14.76 -9.43 10.42
N SER A 174 15.87 -9.55 9.70
CA SER A 174 17.01 -8.67 9.92
C SER A 174 16.54 -7.22 9.74
N ASP A 175 16.56 -6.43 10.82
CA ASP A 175 15.97 -5.08 10.88
C ASP A 175 16.61 -4.05 9.93
N ASP A 176 17.63 -4.44 9.14
CA ASP A 176 18.54 -3.51 8.47
C ASP A 176 18.74 -3.72 6.95
N ILE A 177 18.02 -4.62 6.27
CA ILE A 177 18.25 -4.77 4.82
C ILE A 177 17.48 -3.68 4.07
N PRO A 178 18.17 -2.70 3.47
CA PRO A 178 17.52 -1.57 2.81
C PRO A 178 16.64 -2.09 1.68
N TYR A 179 15.39 -1.63 1.65
CA TYR A 179 14.47 -1.95 0.58
C TYR A 179 14.77 -1.07 -0.63
N GLU A 180 15.02 -1.68 -1.79
CA GLU A 180 15.10 -0.91 -3.05
C GLU A 180 13.69 -0.53 -3.51
N GLN A 181 13.54 0.62 -4.19
CA GLN A 181 12.22 1.16 -4.56
C GLN A 181 11.35 0.21 -5.38
N SER A 182 11.96 -0.66 -6.20
CA SER A 182 11.28 -1.66 -7.03
C SER A 182 11.46 -3.11 -6.51
N GLU A 183 11.85 -3.28 -5.25
CA GLU A 183 12.00 -4.60 -4.63
C GLU A 183 10.63 -5.16 -4.18
N ALA A 184 10.50 -6.49 -4.18
CA ALA A 184 9.37 -7.23 -3.62
C ALA A 184 9.88 -8.44 -2.84
N LEU A 185 9.49 -8.58 -1.57
CA LEU A 185 9.68 -9.82 -0.83
C LEU A 185 8.74 -10.89 -1.40
N ILE A 186 9.31 -11.99 -1.92
CA ILE A 186 8.56 -13.10 -2.52
C ILE A 186 8.35 -14.22 -1.51
N THR A 187 9.38 -14.54 -0.73
CA THR A 187 9.31 -15.51 0.37
C THR A 187 10.44 -15.23 1.36
N ASP A 188 10.20 -15.48 2.64
CA ASP A 188 11.16 -15.42 3.75
C ASP A 188 11.73 -16.82 4.12
N GLU A 189 11.07 -17.89 3.68
CA GLU A 189 11.51 -19.27 3.89
C GLU A 189 11.48 -20.11 2.59
N PRO A 190 12.33 -21.15 2.47
CA PRO A 190 13.43 -21.52 3.36
C PRO A 190 14.66 -20.62 3.22
N LEU A 191 14.70 -19.77 2.20
CA LEU A 191 15.71 -18.74 1.94
C LEU A 191 14.94 -17.47 1.62
N GLU A 192 15.40 -16.31 2.10
CA GLU A 192 14.74 -15.06 1.75
C GLU A 192 15.02 -14.72 0.29
N VAL A 193 13.94 -14.58 -0.49
CA VAL A 193 13.98 -14.23 -1.90
C VAL A 193 13.25 -12.92 -2.10
N ARG A 194 14.02 -11.91 -2.50
CA ARG A 194 13.48 -10.65 -2.98
C ARG A 194 13.66 -10.56 -4.49
N VAL A 195 12.75 -9.87 -5.16
CA VAL A 195 12.84 -9.60 -6.60
C VAL A 195 12.84 -8.10 -6.80
N ILE A 196 13.87 -7.61 -7.46
CA ILE A 196 13.98 -6.23 -7.90
C ILE A 196 13.45 -6.17 -9.33
N TYR A 197 12.34 -5.47 -9.50
CA TYR A 197 11.68 -5.25 -10.78
C TYR A 197 12.41 -4.18 -11.60
N PRO A 198 12.31 -4.21 -12.94
CA PRO A 198 12.69 -3.07 -13.76
C PRO A 198 11.86 -1.84 -13.37
N GLU A 199 12.33 -0.65 -13.73
CA GLU A 199 11.67 0.62 -13.40
C GLU A 199 10.18 0.64 -13.76
N ALA A 200 9.83 0.09 -14.93
CA ALA A 200 8.46 0.02 -15.41
C ALA A 200 7.58 -1.01 -14.66
N VAL A 201 8.14 -1.97 -13.91
CA VAL A 201 7.48 -3.14 -13.27
C VAL A 201 6.74 -4.08 -14.24
N ALA A 202 6.18 -3.54 -15.33
CA ALA A 202 5.58 -4.24 -16.46
C ALA A 202 6.59 -4.59 -17.54
N TYR A 203 6.23 -5.57 -18.36
CA TYR A 203 6.95 -5.85 -19.59
C TYR A 203 6.75 -4.75 -20.62
N MET A 204 7.85 -4.10 -21.01
CA MET A 204 7.92 -3.05 -22.02
C MET A 204 8.43 -3.63 -23.34
N PRO A 205 7.58 -3.75 -24.38
CA PRO A 205 8.03 -4.30 -25.65
C PRO A 205 9.12 -3.42 -26.30
N GLY A 206 10.25 -4.04 -26.66
CA GLY A 206 11.40 -3.32 -27.23
C GLY A 206 12.19 -2.49 -26.20
N GLY A 207 11.80 -2.52 -24.92
CA GLY A 207 12.53 -1.91 -23.81
C GLY A 207 13.42 -2.91 -23.07
N GLU A 208 14.16 -2.41 -22.09
CA GLU A 208 14.96 -3.22 -21.19
C GLU A 208 14.08 -3.83 -20.09
N ASN A 209 14.02 -5.16 -20.03
CA ASN A 209 13.21 -5.91 -19.08
C ASN A 209 14.11 -6.81 -18.21
N LYS A 210 14.96 -6.19 -17.40
CA LYS A 210 15.88 -6.89 -16.50
C LYS A 210 15.31 -6.98 -15.10
N PHE A 211 15.32 -8.20 -14.56
CA PHE A 211 14.90 -8.52 -13.21
C PHE A 211 16.11 -9.01 -12.43
N THR A 212 16.14 -8.75 -11.13
CA THR A 212 17.19 -9.28 -10.24
C THR A 212 16.55 -10.08 -9.12
N VAL A 213 16.96 -11.33 -8.97
CA VAL A 213 16.67 -12.15 -7.79
C VAL A 213 17.74 -11.85 -6.75
N HIS A 214 17.33 -11.33 -5.61
CA HIS A 214 18.18 -11.05 -4.47
C HIS A 214 17.94 -12.14 -3.42
N LEU A 215 18.95 -12.99 -3.22
CA LEU A 215 18.92 -14.08 -2.26
C LEU A 215 19.63 -13.66 -0.98
N ILE A 216 18.99 -13.86 0.16
CA ILE A 216 19.53 -13.49 1.47
C ILE A 216 19.43 -14.71 2.39
N ASN A 217 20.56 -15.12 2.97
CA ASN A 217 20.58 -16.18 3.97
C ASN A 217 20.49 -15.61 5.39
N ASN A 218 19.27 -15.40 5.89
CA ASN A 218 19.04 -14.90 7.24
C ASN A 218 19.22 -15.95 8.36
N GLY A 219 19.69 -17.15 8.05
CA GLY A 219 19.90 -18.22 9.02
C GLY A 219 21.36 -18.41 9.44
N ASP A 220 21.55 -19.09 10.58
CA ASP A 220 22.87 -19.43 11.14
C ASP A 220 23.62 -20.56 10.39
N LYS A 221 23.05 -21.09 9.31
CA LYS A 221 23.60 -22.23 8.56
C LYS A 221 23.89 -21.83 7.12
N PRO A 222 24.97 -22.34 6.50
CA PRO A 222 25.24 -22.08 5.09
C PRO A 222 24.16 -22.71 4.19
N MET A 223 23.81 -21.99 3.12
CA MET A 223 22.83 -22.39 2.11
C MET A 223 23.47 -22.42 0.72
N SER A 224 23.53 -23.60 0.12
CA SER A 224 24.08 -23.79 -1.22
C SER A 224 23.10 -24.51 -2.12
N GLY A 225 23.14 -24.19 -3.40
CA GLY A 225 22.13 -24.69 -4.31
C GLY A 225 22.17 -24.10 -5.70
N SER A 226 21.06 -24.31 -6.40
CA SER A 226 20.79 -23.74 -7.71
C SER A 226 19.32 -23.41 -7.84
N PHE A 227 19.00 -22.43 -8.67
CA PHE A 227 17.63 -22.20 -9.10
C PHE A 227 17.52 -22.06 -10.60
N SER A 228 16.36 -22.43 -11.12
CA SER A 228 16.00 -22.30 -12.53
C SER A 228 14.74 -21.47 -12.68
N ILE A 229 14.59 -20.83 -13.83
CA ILE A 229 13.51 -19.91 -14.14
C ILE A 229 12.54 -20.59 -15.10
N GLY A 230 11.31 -20.77 -14.64
CA GLY A 230 10.16 -21.18 -15.44
C GLY A 230 9.20 -20.01 -15.68
N THR A 231 8.45 -20.03 -16.77
CA THR A 231 7.57 -18.91 -17.16
C THR A 231 6.27 -19.39 -17.79
N SER A 232 5.30 -18.48 -17.93
CA SER A 232 4.13 -18.67 -18.81
C SER A 232 4.55 -18.84 -20.28
N GLN A 233 3.65 -19.40 -21.10
CA GLN A 233 3.92 -19.63 -22.53
C GLN A 233 4.41 -18.35 -23.23
N ASN A 234 5.41 -18.49 -24.09
CA ASN A 234 6.03 -17.43 -24.89
C ASN A 234 6.87 -16.40 -24.12
N VAL A 235 7.23 -16.64 -22.86
CA VAL A 235 8.19 -15.78 -22.14
C VAL A 235 9.55 -16.47 -22.11
N ILE A 236 10.57 -15.77 -22.58
CA ILE A 236 11.96 -16.21 -22.64
C ILE A 236 12.72 -15.47 -21.55
N CYS A 237 13.35 -16.21 -20.64
CA CYS A 237 14.29 -15.65 -19.67
C CYS A 237 15.72 -16.05 -20.03
N GLU A 238 16.67 -15.13 -19.90
CA GLU A 238 18.10 -15.41 -20.10
C GLU A 238 18.96 -14.62 -19.09
N PRO A 239 19.84 -15.28 -18.32
CA PRO A 239 19.99 -16.73 -18.16
C PRO A 239 18.77 -17.42 -17.53
N ARG A 240 18.62 -18.74 -17.75
CA ARG A 240 17.53 -19.56 -17.18
C ARG A 240 17.87 -20.27 -15.88
N GLY A 241 19.14 -20.25 -15.46
CA GLY A 241 19.59 -21.01 -14.31
C GLY A 241 20.82 -20.39 -13.67
N PHE A 242 20.87 -20.49 -12.36
CA PHE A 242 21.90 -19.90 -11.51
C PHE A 242 22.29 -20.90 -10.42
N SER A 243 23.53 -20.81 -9.96
CA SER A 243 24.05 -21.55 -8.80
C SER A 243 24.52 -20.55 -7.76
N TYR A 244 24.40 -20.90 -6.49
CA TYR A 244 24.73 -20.01 -5.38
C TYR A 244 25.27 -20.78 -4.17
N SER A 245 26.02 -20.09 -3.31
CA SER A 245 26.54 -20.63 -2.06
C SER A 245 26.72 -19.51 -1.04
N LEU A 246 25.72 -19.36 -0.16
CA LEU A 246 25.65 -18.30 0.84
C LEU A 246 26.07 -18.83 2.21
N LYS A 247 27.00 -18.15 2.87
CA LYS A 247 27.30 -18.28 4.31
C LYS A 247 26.14 -17.73 5.14
N PRO A 248 26.11 -18.00 6.45
CA PRO A 248 25.19 -17.31 7.35
C PRO A 248 25.25 -15.80 7.16
N TYR A 249 24.09 -15.17 7.01
CA TYR A 249 23.92 -13.71 6.83
C TYR A 249 24.55 -13.13 5.56
N GLU A 250 24.84 -13.98 4.56
CA GLU A 250 25.34 -13.55 3.25
C GLU A 250 24.19 -13.35 2.25
N GLU A 251 24.38 -12.38 1.35
CA GLU A 251 23.44 -12.05 0.29
C GLU A 251 24.11 -12.09 -1.10
N GLU A 252 23.35 -12.42 -2.13
CA GLU A 252 23.82 -12.44 -3.52
C GLU A 252 22.69 -12.06 -4.49
N LYS A 253 23.05 -11.36 -5.58
CA LYS A 253 22.11 -10.86 -6.59
C LYS A 253 22.33 -11.54 -7.94
N PHE A 254 21.24 -11.98 -8.56
CA PHE A 254 21.24 -12.71 -9.82
C PHE A 254 20.31 -12.04 -10.83
N THR A 255 20.88 -11.47 -11.89
CA THR A 255 20.11 -10.74 -12.90
C THR A 255 19.80 -11.62 -14.11
N PHE A 256 18.58 -11.51 -14.63
CA PHE A 256 18.17 -12.11 -15.89
C PHE A 256 17.28 -11.14 -16.68
N SER A 257 17.31 -11.28 -18.00
CA SER A 257 16.46 -10.54 -18.93
C SER A 257 15.21 -11.35 -19.25
N VAL A 258 14.09 -10.65 -19.47
CA VAL A 258 12.83 -11.21 -19.93
C VAL A 258 12.51 -10.69 -21.32
N GLU A 259 12.26 -11.59 -22.26
CA GLU A 259 11.77 -11.28 -23.59
C GLU A 259 10.47 -12.03 -23.89
N LYS A 260 9.60 -11.39 -24.64
CA LYS A 260 8.31 -11.94 -25.06
C LYS A 260 7.96 -11.43 -26.46
N PRO A 261 7.47 -12.28 -27.38
CA PRO A 261 6.98 -11.81 -28.66
C PRO A 261 5.81 -10.85 -28.45
N LEU A 262 5.66 -9.90 -29.37
CA LEU A 262 4.53 -8.97 -29.38
C LEU A 262 3.22 -9.75 -29.64
N CYS A 263 2.55 -10.16 -28.57
CA CYS A 263 1.24 -10.79 -28.66
C CYS A 263 0.15 -9.75 -28.99
N ARG A 264 -0.86 -10.16 -29.77
CA ARG A 264 -2.06 -9.35 -30.04
C ARG A 264 -2.84 -9.00 -28.76
N VAL A 265 -2.78 -9.90 -27.79
CA VAL A 265 -3.42 -9.75 -26.49
C VAL A 265 -2.35 -9.53 -25.43
N ARG A 266 -2.51 -8.48 -24.63
CA ARG A 266 -1.69 -8.13 -23.46
C ARG A 266 -2.39 -8.64 -22.21
N ILE A 267 -1.68 -9.43 -21.44
CA ILE A 267 -2.22 -10.02 -20.21
C ILE A 267 -1.74 -9.27 -18.99
N ASN A 268 -2.62 -9.12 -17.99
CA ASN A 268 -2.32 -8.37 -16.78
C ASN A 268 -1.42 -9.15 -15.80
N VAL A 269 -1.27 -10.47 -15.98
CA VAL A 269 -0.47 -11.33 -15.11
C VAL A 269 0.33 -12.34 -15.93
N ASN A 270 1.60 -12.04 -16.20
CA ASN A 270 2.60 -13.05 -16.53
C ASN A 270 3.21 -13.59 -15.24
N LYS A 271 3.58 -14.88 -15.21
CA LYS A 271 4.15 -15.51 -14.01
C LYS A 271 5.56 -16.01 -14.28
N VAL A 272 6.49 -15.68 -13.39
CA VAL A 272 7.83 -16.27 -13.30
C VAL A 272 7.87 -17.19 -12.10
N VAL A 273 8.34 -18.41 -12.30
CA VAL A 273 8.54 -19.42 -11.27
C VAL A 273 10.03 -19.60 -11.07
N LEU A 274 10.50 -19.41 -9.85
CA LEU A 274 11.85 -19.73 -9.45
C LEU A 274 11.84 -21.10 -8.79
N ALA A 275 12.41 -22.10 -9.44
CA ALA A 275 12.48 -23.47 -8.96
C ALA A 275 13.86 -23.74 -8.37
N PHE A 276 13.92 -23.92 -7.05
CA PHE A 276 15.15 -24.06 -6.27
C PHE A 276 15.46 -25.51 -5.89
N ILE A 277 16.75 -25.79 -5.76
CA ILE A 277 17.29 -26.91 -5.00
C ILE A 277 18.29 -26.33 -4.02
N THR A 278 18.00 -26.36 -2.72
CA THR A 278 18.82 -25.76 -1.65
C THR A 278 19.16 -26.81 -0.62
N ASN A 279 20.43 -27.14 -0.42
CA ASN A 279 20.89 -28.18 0.51
C ASN A 279 20.09 -29.51 0.38
N GLY A 280 19.68 -29.86 -0.84
CA GLY A 280 18.87 -31.05 -1.14
C GLY A 280 17.34 -30.88 -1.05
N LEU A 281 16.84 -29.77 -0.50
CA LEU A 281 15.42 -29.43 -0.47
C LEU A 281 15.00 -28.83 -1.82
N LYS A 282 13.91 -29.37 -2.40
CA LYS A 282 13.27 -28.82 -3.60
C LYS A 282 12.10 -27.94 -3.19
N TRP A 283 12.08 -26.71 -3.68
CA TRP A 283 11.01 -25.77 -3.42
C TRP A 283 10.91 -24.76 -4.55
N SER A 284 9.85 -23.97 -4.55
CA SER A 284 9.66 -22.94 -5.56
C SER A 284 8.89 -21.77 -5.00
N CYS A 285 9.23 -20.59 -5.49
CA CYS A 285 8.42 -19.40 -5.30
C CYS A 285 8.08 -18.81 -6.68
N SER A 286 7.18 -17.83 -6.70
CA SER A 286 6.79 -17.21 -7.96
C SER A 286 6.34 -15.79 -7.75
N PHE A 287 6.58 -14.97 -8.76
CA PHE A 287 6.15 -13.59 -8.82
C PHE A 287 5.56 -13.29 -10.19
N GLY A 288 4.85 -12.17 -10.30
CA GLY A 288 4.16 -11.80 -11.51
C GLY A 288 4.55 -10.42 -12.02
N PHE A 289 4.41 -10.21 -13.32
CA PHE A 289 4.57 -8.90 -13.95
C PHE A 289 3.47 -8.71 -15.01
N PRO A 290 2.85 -7.52 -15.11
CA PRO A 290 1.88 -7.24 -16.16
C PRO A 290 2.57 -6.97 -17.49
N ASP A 291 1.86 -7.13 -18.61
CA ASP A 291 2.26 -6.47 -19.85
C ASP A 291 1.88 -4.98 -19.79
N ALA A 292 2.69 -4.11 -20.41
CA ALA A 292 2.29 -2.73 -20.60
C ALA A 292 1.00 -2.64 -21.44
N ARG A 293 0.10 -1.74 -21.04
CA ARG A 293 -1.15 -1.45 -21.75
C ARG A 293 -0.83 -0.64 -23.00
N VAL A 294 -1.44 -1.00 -24.12
CA VAL A 294 -1.26 -0.25 -25.37
C VAL A 294 -2.44 0.68 -25.54
N TYR A 295 -2.17 1.98 -25.56
CA TYR A 295 -3.14 3.01 -25.94
C TYR A 295 -2.88 3.44 -27.37
N HIS A 296 -3.91 3.46 -28.20
CA HIS A 296 -3.87 4.09 -29.51
C HIS A 296 -4.19 5.57 -29.32
N VAL A 297 -3.21 6.42 -29.59
CA VAL A 297 -3.27 7.86 -29.35
C VAL A 297 -3.49 8.58 -30.67
N GLU A 298 -4.45 9.49 -30.68
CA GLU A 298 -4.67 10.47 -31.74
C GLU A 298 -4.47 11.87 -31.16
N ASN A 299 -3.54 12.64 -31.73
CA ASN A 299 -3.45 14.07 -31.48
C ASN A 299 -4.57 14.76 -32.28
N LEU A 300 -5.56 15.32 -31.60
CA LEU A 300 -6.74 15.92 -32.22
C LEU A 300 -6.44 17.31 -32.82
N ASP A 301 -5.30 17.91 -32.50
CA ASP A 301 -4.86 19.17 -33.08
C ASP A 301 -4.09 18.96 -34.40
N THR A 302 -3.30 17.90 -34.51
CA THR A 302 -2.45 17.62 -35.70
C THR A 302 -2.97 16.48 -36.58
N GLY A 303 -3.83 15.61 -36.04
CA GLY A 303 -4.28 14.37 -36.68
C GLY A 303 -3.28 13.21 -36.62
N GLU A 304 -2.13 13.40 -35.95
CA GLU A 304 -1.10 12.38 -35.79
C GLU A 304 -1.60 11.19 -34.97
N LYS A 305 -1.25 9.96 -35.36
CA LYS A 305 -1.65 8.71 -34.69
C LYS A 305 -0.44 7.84 -34.37
N TYR A 306 -0.37 7.35 -33.15
CA TYR A 306 0.71 6.47 -32.68
C TYR A 306 0.25 5.60 -31.49
N ASP A 307 1.01 4.54 -31.20
CA ASP A 307 0.77 3.68 -30.04
C ASP A 307 1.66 4.12 -28.87
N VAL A 308 1.12 4.12 -27.65
CA VAL A 308 1.88 4.32 -26.40
C VAL A 308 1.74 3.09 -25.52
N ASN A 309 2.87 2.57 -25.03
CA ASN A 309 2.88 1.50 -24.02
C ASN A 309 2.93 2.15 -22.63
N VAL A 310 1.90 1.91 -21.82
CA VAL A 310 1.79 2.40 -20.46
C VAL A 310 2.05 1.25 -19.48
N PRO A 311 3.07 1.34 -18.63
CA PRO A 311 3.46 0.22 -17.75
C PRO A 311 2.54 -0.01 -16.55
N GLY A 312 1.54 0.83 -16.32
CA GLY A 312 0.62 0.67 -15.21
C GLY A 312 -0.68 1.43 -15.41
N SER A 313 -1.21 1.96 -14.31
CA SER A 313 -2.45 2.73 -14.30
C SER A 313 -2.22 4.22 -14.49
N ALA A 314 -1.06 4.72 -14.04
CA ALA A 314 -0.67 6.12 -14.08
C ALA A 314 0.20 6.40 -15.32
N PHE A 315 -0.08 7.51 -16.00
CA PHE A 315 0.71 7.98 -17.13
C PHE A 315 0.54 9.48 -17.33
N THR A 316 1.46 10.06 -18.09
CA THR A 316 1.49 11.48 -18.37
C THR A 316 0.90 11.78 -19.74
N VAL A 317 0.00 12.76 -19.80
CA VAL A 317 -0.63 13.23 -21.03
C VAL A 317 -0.03 14.59 -21.40
N PRO A 318 0.47 14.78 -22.64
CA PRO A 318 1.01 16.05 -23.08
C PRO A 318 -0.02 17.19 -23.10
N ALA A 319 0.47 18.42 -23.24
CA ALA A 319 -0.37 19.59 -23.51
C ALA A 319 -1.00 19.49 -24.91
N GLY A 320 -2.25 19.92 -25.04
CA GLY A 320 -3.04 19.84 -26.28
C GLY A 320 -4.27 18.94 -26.13
N ARG A 321 -4.91 18.64 -27.27
CA ARG A 321 -6.07 17.76 -27.35
C ARG A 321 -5.68 16.38 -27.86
N TYR A 322 -5.96 15.35 -27.07
CA TYR A 322 -5.64 13.97 -27.42
C TYR A 322 -6.81 13.04 -27.18
N ARG A 323 -6.94 12.01 -28.00
CA ARG A 323 -7.81 10.87 -27.73
C ARG A 323 -6.94 9.65 -27.49
N TYR A 324 -7.10 9.03 -26.32
CA TYR A 324 -6.46 7.76 -25.96
C TYR A 324 -7.51 6.67 -26.04
N THR A 325 -7.25 5.63 -26.84
CA THR A 325 -8.16 4.51 -27.03
C THR A 325 -7.53 3.23 -26.50
N LEU A 326 -8.21 2.55 -25.58
CA LEU A 326 -7.82 1.25 -25.05
C LEU A 326 -8.87 0.21 -25.43
N ASN A 327 -8.46 -0.77 -26.22
CA ASN A 327 -9.27 -1.95 -26.51
C ASN A 327 -9.03 -2.99 -25.41
N PHE A 328 -10.10 -3.53 -24.83
CA PHE A 328 -9.97 -4.54 -23.78
C PHE A 328 -11.14 -5.52 -23.75
N LYS A 329 -10.89 -6.66 -23.12
CA LYS A 329 -11.90 -7.67 -22.80
C LYS A 329 -11.78 -8.14 -21.36
N LEU A 330 -12.85 -8.77 -20.89
CA LEU A 330 -12.98 -9.34 -19.54
C LEU A 330 -13.29 -10.82 -19.63
N ALA A 331 -12.85 -11.60 -18.65
CA ALA A 331 -13.16 -13.04 -18.60
C ALA A 331 -14.67 -13.32 -18.50
N ALA A 332 -15.44 -12.42 -17.88
CA ALA A 332 -16.89 -12.51 -17.76
C ALA A 332 -17.54 -11.12 -17.78
N MET A 333 -18.74 -11.05 -18.35
CA MET A 333 -19.60 -9.87 -18.23
C MET A 333 -20.02 -9.70 -16.78
N ARG A 334 -19.66 -8.57 -16.18
CA ARG A 334 -20.02 -8.19 -14.81
C ARG A 334 -19.92 -6.70 -14.63
N GLU A 335 -20.59 -6.19 -13.60
CA GLU A 335 -20.36 -4.81 -13.15
C GLU A 335 -18.94 -4.69 -12.61
N ILE A 336 -18.27 -3.61 -12.98
CA ILE A 336 -16.93 -3.24 -12.52
C ILE A 336 -16.90 -1.76 -12.13
N ARG A 337 -15.88 -1.38 -11.37
CA ARG A 337 -15.56 0.02 -11.07
C ARG A 337 -14.47 0.48 -12.03
N LEU A 338 -14.79 1.42 -12.91
CA LEU A 338 -13.79 2.09 -13.75
C LEU A 338 -13.29 3.34 -13.01
N SER A 339 -12.03 3.31 -12.61
CA SER A 339 -11.32 4.45 -12.01
C SER A 339 -10.81 5.38 -13.11
N HIS A 340 -11.14 6.66 -13.00
CA HIS A 340 -10.76 7.74 -13.92
C HIS A 340 -10.26 8.95 -13.13
N ASN A 341 -9.06 8.81 -12.60
CA ASN A 341 -8.45 9.77 -11.68
C ASN A 341 -7.27 10.50 -12.36
N GLY A 342 -6.58 11.38 -11.64
CA GLY A 342 -5.43 12.15 -12.15
C GLY A 342 -5.60 13.67 -12.04
N LYS A 343 -4.74 14.41 -12.73
CA LYS A 343 -4.78 15.89 -12.82
C LYS A 343 -5.19 16.39 -14.20
N ALA A 344 -5.25 15.51 -15.19
CA ALA A 344 -5.73 15.83 -16.52
C ALA A 344 -7.24 16.13 -16.53
N ARG A 345 -7.65 17.06 -17.40
CA ARG A 345 -9.05 17.21 -17.79
C ARG A 345 -9.37 16.08 -18.75
N MET A 346 -10.41 15.32 -18.47
CA MET A 346 -10.75 14.13 -19.26
C MET A 346 -12.26 13.93 -19.42
N THR A 347 -12.65 13.52 -20.61
CA THR A 347 -13.99 12.98 -20.91
C THR A 347 -13.85 11.52 -21.26
N VAL A 348 -14.58 10.66 -20.54
CA VAL A 348 -14.41 9.20 -20.63
C VAL A 348 -15.62 8.59 -21.29
N TYR A 349 -15.38 7.75 -22.29
CA TYR A 349 -16.39 7.02 -23.04
C TYR A 349 -16.11 5.52 -22.97
N LEU A 350 -17.15 4.72 -22.82
CA LEU A 350 -17.08 3.28 -22.94
C LEU A 350 -18.04 2.83 -24.02
N ASN A 351 -17.51 2.15 -25.05
CA ASN A 351 -18.28 1.65 -26.19
C ASN A 351 -19.11 2.74 -26.90
N GLY A 352 -18.55 3.96 -26.99
CA GLY A 352 -19.19 5.14 -27.60
C GLY A 352 -20.17 5.89 -26.68
N GLU A 353 -20.46 5.37 -25.49
CA GLU A 353 -21.32 6.05 -24.51
C GLU A 353 -20.47 6.88 -23.54
N ARG A 354 -20.81 8.16 -23.37
CA ARG A 354 -20.13 9.04 -22.42
C ARG A 354 -20.45 8.63 -20.99
N ILE A 355 -19.42 8.24 -20.24
CA ILE A 355 -19.52 7.79 -18.85
C ILE A 355 -19.37 8.96 -17.87
N THR A 356 -18.41 9.85 -18.11
CA THR A 356 -18.14 10.98 -17.22
C THR A 356 -17.32 12.08 -17.91
N GLU A 357 -17.24 13.24 -17.25
CA GLU A 357 -16.39 14.36 -17.62
C GLU A 357 -15.80 14.94 -16.33
N ARG A 358 -14.50 15.27 -16.37
CA ARG A 358 -13.73 15.68 -15.20
C ARG A 358 -12.85 16.87 -15.52
N GLU A 359 -12.86 17.84 -14.62
CA GLU A 359 -12.01 19.03 -14.70
C GLU A 359 -10.55 18.75 -14.33
N ALA A 360 -9.66 19.59 -14.83
CA ALA A 360 -8.23 19.53 -14.49
C ALA A 360 -7.98 19.86 -13.02
N ASP A 361 -6.84 19.42 -12.50
CA ASP A 361 -6.31 19.72 -11.15
C ASP A 361 -7.20 19.29 -9.96
N MET A 362 -8.29 18.59 -10.20
CA MET A 362 -9.10 18.00 -9.14
C MET A 362 -8.24 17.06 -8.26
N LYS A 363 -8.43 17.14 -6.94
CA LYS A 363 -7.80 16.21 -5.98
C LYS A 363 -8.29 14.80 -6.25
N TYR A 364 -7.41 13.82 -6.08
CA TYR A 364 -7.79 12.42 -6.26
C TYR A 364 -7.00 11.50 -5.35
N VAL A 365 -7.54 10.30 -5.15
CA VAL A 365 -6.86 9.19 -4.46
C VAL A 365 -6.94 8.00 -5.41
N PRO A 366 -5.81 7.39 -5.83
CA PRO A 366 -5.80 6.28 -6.78
C PRO A 366 -6.27 4.98 -6.12
N ALA A 367 -7.55 4.88 -5.78
CA ALA A 367 -8.17 3.72 -5.16
C ALA A 367 -9.54 3.44 -5.77
N PHE A 368 -9.87 2.20 -6.12
CA PHE A 368 -11.18 1.86 -6.71
C PHE A 368 -12.38 2.13 -5.79
N HIS A 369 -12.16 2.27 -4.48
CA HIS A 369 -13.21 2.54 -3.51
C HIS A 369 -13.28 4.02 -3.08
N ARG A 370 -12.44 4.90 -3.65
CA ARG A 370 -12.39 6.34 -3.35
C ARG A 370 -12.20 7.14 -4.64
N GLY A 371 -12.42 8.44 -4.60
CA GLY A 371 -12.16 9.32 -5.76
C GLY A 371 -13.14 9.13 -6.93
N SER A 372 -12.67 9.48 -8.13
CA SER A 372 -13.48 9.49 -9.35
C SER A 372 -13.58 8.08 -9.94
N VAL A 373 -14.70 7.42 -9.65
CA VAL A 373 -14.95 6.03 -10.05
C VAL A 373 -16.39 5.90 -10.54
N THR A 374 -16.59 5.26 -11.69
CA THR A 374 -17.94 4.95 -12.21
C THR A 374 -18.17 3.46 -12.30
N LYS A 375 -19.35 3.01 -11.85
CA LYS A 375 -19.79 1.63 -12.06
C LYS A 375 -20.24 1.46 -13.52
N VAL A 376 -19.68 0.48 -14.21
CA VAL A 376 -19.98 0.18 -15.61
C VAL A 376 -20.13 -1.32 -15.80
N THR A 377 -20.87 -1.75 -16.81
CA THR A 377 -20.98 -3.16 -17.19
C THR A 377 -20.47 -3.32 -18.64
N PRO A 378 -19.18 -3.62 -18.83
CA PRO A 378 -18.62 -3.83 -20.15
C PRO A 378 -19.24 -5.06 -20.84
N LYS A 379 -19.19 -5.08 -22.17
CA LYS A 379 -19.58 -6.21 -23.01
C LYS A 379 -18.64 -7.40 -22.75
N ARG A 380 -19.13 -8.61 -23.02
CA ARG A 380 -18.38 -9.85 -22.78
C ARG A 380 -17.09 -9.96 -23.59
N GLU A 381 -17.12 -9.63 -24.88
CA GLU A 381 -16.04 -9.99 -25.81
C GLU A 381 -15.09 -8.85 -26.11
N HIS A 382 -15.59 -7.68 -26.50
CA HIS A 382 -14.76 -6.56 -26.92
C HIS A 382 -15.35 -5.25 -26.40
N ASN A 383 -14.47 -4.41 -25.86
CA ASN A 383 -14.81 -3.10 -25.33
C ASN A 383 -13.78 -2.07 -25.80
N VAL A 384 -14.27 -0.85 -26.01
CA VAL A 384 -13.44 0.29 -26.38
C VAL A 384 -13.61 1.35 -25.30
N LEU A 385 -12.52 1.65 -24.58
CA LEU A 385 -12.45 2.78 -23.66
C LEU A 385 -11.76 3.94 -24.38
N GLU A 386 -12.49 5.03 -24.62
CA GLU A 386 -11.93 6.25 -25.21
C GLU A 386 -11.86 7.33 -24.14
N ILE A 387 -10.74 8.02 -24.08
CA ILE A 387 -10.51 9.10 -23.14
C ILE A 387 -10.02 10.31 -23.94
N GLU A 388 -10.83 11.35 -23.96
CA GLU A 388 -10.46 12.62 -24.58
C GLU A 388 -9.87 13.54 -23.52
N PHE A 389 -8.64 13.95 -23.75
CA PHE A 389 -7.91 14.90 -22.92
C PHE A 389 -7.86 16.26 -23.61
N ASN A 390 -7.99 17.32 -22.81
CA ASN A 390 -7.80 18.70 -23.26
C ASN A 390 -7.04 19.46 -22.18
N ASN A 391 -5.71 19.45 -22.30
CA ASN A 391 -4.82 19.95 -21.27
C ASN A 391 -4.04 21.18 -21.76
N ASP A 392 -3.95 22.20 -20.93
CA ASP A 392 -3.13 23.41 -21.14
C ASP A 392 -1.63 23.17 -20.92
N ARG A 393 -1.29 22.15 -20.12
CA ARG A 393 0.07 21.70 -19.83
C ARG A 393 0.10 20.18 -19.71
N GLU A 394 1.29 19.62 -19.61
CA GLU A 394 1.45 18.21 -19.29
C GLU A 394 0.80 17.86 -17.94
N ARG A 395 0.00 16.78 -17.90
CA ARG A 395 -0.79 16.39 -16.73
C ARG A 395 -0.87 14.88 -16.58
N GLU A 396 -0.85 14.40 -15.34
CA GLU A 396 -1.03 12.99 -15.01
C GLU A 396 -2.48 12.53 -15.22
N ALA A 397 -2.67 11.31 -15.71
CA ALA A 397 -3.93 10.57 -15.74
C ALA A 397 -3.74 9.20 -15.05
N PHE A 398 -4.79 8.71 -14.39
CA PHE A 398 -4.82 7.41 -13.73
C PHE A 398 -6.07 6.63 -14.15
N ILE A 399 -5.89 5.52 -14.86
CA ILE A 399 -6.97 4.66 -15.38
C ILE A 399 -6.79 3.24 -14.87
N GLU A 400 -7.79 2.70 -14.19
CA GLU A 400 -7.73 1.34 -13.67
C GLU A 400 -9.12 0.70 -13.50
N PHE A 401 -9.17 -0.63 -13.49
CA PHE A 401 -10.40 -1.41 -13.36
C PHE A 401 -10.42 -2.14 -12.02
N GLY A 402 -11.43 -1.87 -11.19
CA GLY A 402 -11.63 -2.49 -9.88
C GLY A 402 -12.89 -3.33 -9.82
N SER A 403 -12.93 -4.25 -8.87
CA SER A 403 -14.18 -4.93 -8.49
C SER A 403 -15.15 -3.99 -7.76
N VAL A 404 -16.42 -4.39 -7.65
CA VAL A 404 -17.48 -3.56 -7.06
C VAL A 404 -17.48 -3.58 -5.53
N GLY A 405 -16.86 -4.58 -4.89
CA GLY A 405 -16.82 -4.72 -3.43
C GLY A 405 -16.08 -3.59 -2.71
N ASP A 406 -16.51 -3.26 -1.50
CA ASP A 406 -15.97 -2.14 -0.72
C ASP A 406 -14.49 -2.34 -0.32
N CYS A 407 -14.08 -3.60 -0.12
CA CYS A 407 -12.68 -4.04 -0.06
C CYS A 407 -12.29 -4.90 -1.26
N GLY A 408 -12.73 -4.48 -2.44
CA GLY A 408 -12.42 -5.13 -3.70
C GLY A 408 -10.92 -5.21 -4.02
N ILE A 409 -10.61 -5.85 -5.15
CA ILE A 409 -9.26 -5.83 -5.75
C ILE A 409 -9.29 -5.14 -7.10
N TRP A 410 -8.14 -4.65 -7.53
CA TRP A 410 -7.91 -4.33 -8.94
C TRP A 410 -8.06 -5.60 -9.77
N LEU A 411 -8.67 -5.49 -10.94
CA LEU A 411 -8.99 -6.63 -11.79
C LEU A 411 -7.73 -7.15 -12.50
N THR A 412 -7.44 -8.43 -12.35
CA THR A 412 -6.29 -9.10 -12.97
C THR A 412 -6.66 -9.84 -14.27
N ASP A 413 -7.95 -9.90 -14.60
CA ASP A 413 -8.51 -10.58 -15.76
C ASP A 413 -8.99 -9.62 -16.87
N VAL A 414 -8.43 -8.41 -16.89
CA VAL A 414 -8.52 -7.46 -18.00
C VAL A 414 -7.40 -7.78 -18.97
N GLU A 415 -7.75 -8.05 -20.22
CA GLU A 415 -6.78 -8.26 -21.30
C GLU A 415 -6.90 -7.12 -22.30
N CYS A 416 -5.80 -6.43 -22.59
CA CYS A 416 -5.78 -5.34 -23.58
C CYS A 416 -5.48 -5.91 -24.97
N GLU A 417 -6.17 -5.40 -25.98
CA GLU A 417 -6.02 -5.84 -27.37
C GLU A 417 -5.27 -4.76 -28.16
N LYS A 418 -4.26 -5.18 -28.93
CA LYS A 418 -3.59 -4.32 -29.92
C LYS A 418 -4.39 -4.23 -31.22
#